data_AF-D8M5Z8-F1
#
_entry.id   AF-D8M5Z8-F1
#
_cell.length_a   1.000
_cell.length_b   1.000
_cell.length_c   1.000
_cell.angle_alpha   90.00
_cell.angle_beta   90.00
_cell.angle_gamma   90.00
#
_symmetry.space_group_name_H-M   'P 1'
#
loop_
_entity.id
_entity.type
_entity.pdbx_description
1 polymer ?
#
loop_
_entity_poly.entity_id
_entity_poly.type
_entity_poly.pdbx_seq_one_letter_code
_entity_poly.pdbx_strand_id
1 'polypeptide(L)'
;MAYIDRTEEFRLASNVHMGSAVQPRVNLPPPNFSVSNFSKVTASLSNRVSKTTLKLQRLTDLVRKKSLFDDKSTEINQLTGSIKSDITSINLELEELEKFVQMQKYSSSQSREYDQGVVEVLKEELMGTTKDFRKVLEVRHENLQETDKRRQRFGGSAPDMLGKPIVYKSRNVCLAACL
;
A
#
# COMPACT_ATOMS: atom_id res chain seq x y z
N MET A 1 -12.17 -24.24 -28.23
CA MET A 1 -13.01 -24.99 -27.28
C MET A 1 -14.00 -24.02 -26.66
N ALA A 2 -15.30 -24.23 -26.86
CA ALA A 2 -16.32 -23.36 -26.27
C ALA A 2 -16.51 -23.73 -24.79
N TYR A 3 -16.56 -22.72 -23.93
CA TYR A 3 -16.85 -22.89 -22.51
C TYR A 3 -18.35 -23.22 -22.34
N ILE A 4 -18.66 -24.40 -21.81
CA ILE A 4 -20.04 -24.82 -21.54
C ILE A 4 -20.34 -24.51 -20.08
N ASP A 5 -21.21 -23.53 -19.84
CA ASP A 5 -21.71 -23.21 -18.50
C ASP A 5 -22.79 -24.22 -18.09
N ARG A 6 -22.45 -25.08 -17.12
CA ARG A 6 -23.34 -26.12 -16.58
C ARG A 6 -24.05 -25.69 -15.29
N THR A 7 -24.00 -24.41 -14.93
CA THR A 7 -24.66 -23.89 -13.74
C THR A 7 -26.17 -24.20 -13.75
N GLU A 8 -26.83 -24.10 -14.90
CA GLU A 8 -28.26 -24.41 -15.02
C GLU A 8 -28.58 -25.90 -14.88
N GLU A 9 -27.75 -26.79 -15.44
CA GLU A 9 -27.91 -28.25 -15.27
C GLU A 9 -27.83 -28.64 -13.78
N PHE A 10 -26.86 -28.07 -13.06
CA PHE A 10 -26.70 -28.26 -11.62
C PHE A 10 -27.90 -27.72 -10.82
N ARG A 11 -28.39 -26.53 -11.18
CA ARG A 11 -29.56 -25.91 -10.53
C ARG A 11 -30.84 -26.72 -10.74
N LEU A 12 -31.02 -27.31 -11.92
CA LEU A 12 -32.14 -28.21 -12.20
C LEU A 12 -32.00 -29.53 -11.42
N ALA A 13 -30.82 -30.14 -11.39
CA ALA A 13 -30.57 -31.41 -10.70
C ALA A 13 -30.76 -31.32 -9.18
N SER A 14 -30.37 -30.18 -8.56
CA SER A 14 -30.56 -29.95 -7.12
C SER A 14 -32.05 -29.79 -6.73
N ASN A 15 -32.87 -29.20 -7.59
CA ASN A 15 -34.31 -29.08 -7.36
C ASN A 15 -35.06 -30.42 -7.49
N VAL A 16 -34.60 -31.33 -8.36
CA VAL A 16 -35.24 -32.65 -8.56
C VAL A 16 -35.10 -33.55 -7.32
N HIS A 17 -34.03 -33.41 -6.54
CA HIS A 17 -33.86 -34.14 -5.27
C HIS A 17 -34.70 -33.62 -4.10
N MET A 18 -35.30 -32.43 -4.23
CA MET A 18 -36.16 -31.83 -3.19
C MET A 18 -37.66 -32.17 -3.37
N GLY A 19 -38.03 -32.92 -4.41
CA GLY A 19 -39.42 -33.26 -4.73
C GLY A 19 -40.12 -34.25 -3.79
N SER A 20 -39.41 -34.90 -2.86
CA SER A 20 -39.99 -35.91 -1.95
C SER A 20 -39.72 -35.68 -0.46
N ALA A 21 -39.20 -34.52 -0.05
CA ALA A 21 -39.07 -34.18 1.36
C ALA A 21 -39.52 -32.75 1.62
N VAL A 22 -40.83 -32.58 1.79
CA VAL A 22 -41.41 -31.39 2.42
C VAL A 22 -40.97 -31.41 3.89
N GLN A 23 -39.78 -30.88 4.18
CA GLN A 23 -39.54 -30.29 5.48
C GLN A 23 -40.05 -28.84 5.44
N PRO A 24 -40.74 -28.36 6.49
CA PRO A 24 -41.07 -26.95 6.58
C PRO A 24 -39.76 -26.18 6.49
N ARG A 25 -39.67 -25.24 5.54
CA ARG A 25 -38.59 -24.26 5.50
C ARG A 25 -38.66 -23.45 6.77
N VAL A 26 -37.94 -23.90 7.80
CA VAL A 26 -37.53 -23.03 8.89
C VAL A 26 -36.79 -21.89 8.21
N ASN A 27 -37.30 -20.66 8.36
CA ASN A 27 -36.51 -19.45 8.14
C ASN A 27 -35.34 -19.51 9.13
N LEU A 28 -34.32 -20.31 8.82
CA LEU A 28 -33.07 -20.23 9.54
C LEU A 28 -32.53 -18.83 9.23
N PRO A 29 -32.28 -17.98 10.23
CA PRO A 29 -31.49 -16.78 10.00
C PRO A 29 -30.21 -17.17 9.28
N PRO A 30 -29.69 -16.33 8.37
CA PRO A 30 -28.44 -16.62 7.67
C PRO A 30 -27.42 -17.10 8.71
N PRO A 31 -26.70 -18.21 8.44
CA PRO A 31 -25.75 -18.76 9.39
C PRO A 31 -24.90 -17.62 9.93
N ASN A 32 -25.05 -17.37 11.23
CA ASN A 32 -24.33 -16.33 11.92
C ASN A 32 -22.91 -16.86 12.09
N PHE A 33 -22.12 -16.78 11.02
CA PHE A 33 -20.71 -17.11 11.04
C PHE A 33 -20.06 -16.05 11.92
N SER A 34 -20.00 -16.34 13.22
CA SER A 34 -19.22 -15.56 14.16
C SER A 34 -17.79 -15.57 13.64
N VAL A 35 -17.37 -14.48 13.01
CA VAL A 35 -16.04 -14.32 12.45
C VAL A 35 -15.05 -14.57 13.59
N SER A 36 -14.21 -15.60 13.45
CA SER A 36 -13.29 -15.97 14.53
C SER A 36 -12.36 -14.79 14.84
N ASN A 37 -11.88 -14.71 16.08
CA ASN A 37 -10.93 -13.66 16.46
C ASN A 37 -9.68 -13.70 15.57
N PHE A 38 -9.22 -14.90 15.21
CA PHE A 38 -8.16 -15.10 14.21
C PHE A 38 -8.51 -14.40 12.89
N SER A 39 -9.67 -14.69 12.30
CA SER A 39 -10.10 -14.10 11.04
C SER A 39 -10.19 -12.56 11.10
N LYS A 40 -10.63 -11.99 12.22
CA LYS A 40 -10.67 -10.53 12.42
C LYS A 40 -9.27 -9.91 12.46
N VAL A 41 -8.36 -10.50 13.23
CA VAL A 41 -6.97 -10.03 13.35
C VAL A 41 -6.26 -10.14 12.00
N THR A 42 -6.37 -11.30 11.34
CA THR A 42 -5.83 -11.54 10.01
C THR A 42 -6.35 -10.52 8.99
N ALA A 43 -7.66 -10.27 8.95
CA ALA A 43 -8.23 -9.30 8.01
C ALA A 43 -7.71 -7.88 8.26
N SER A 44 -7.57 -7.48 9.53
CA SER A 44 -6.96 -6.20 9.90
C SER A 44 -5.51 -6.12 9.39
N LEU A 45 -4.71 -7.17 9.63
CA LEU A 45 -3.30 -7.23 9.26
C LEU A 45 -3.11 -7.21 7.75
N SER A 46 -3.91 -7.98 7.00
CA SER A 46 -3.95 -7.96 5.53
C SER A 46 -4.24 -6.56 4.98
N ASN A 47 -5.21 -5.85 5.56
CA ASN A 47 -5.51 -4.47 5.18
C ASN A 47 -4.34 -3.53 5.47
N ARG A 48 -3.62 -3.73 6.58
CA ARG A 48 -2.43 -2.94 6.90
C ARG A 48 -1.26 -3.20 5.96
N VAL A 49 -1.02 -4.46 5.59
CA VAL A 49 -0.03 -4.82 4.55
C VAL A 49 -0.39 -4.09 3.25
N SER A 50 -1.63 -4.23 2.79
CA SER A 50 -2.12 -3.56 1.57
C SER A 50 -1.93 -2.04 1.60
N LYS A 51 -2.30 -1.39 2.72
CA LYS A 51 -2.09 0.06 2.90
C LYS A 51 -0.61 0.44 2.86
N THR A 52 0.26 -0.38 3.43
CA THR A 52 1.71 -0.16 3.40
C THR A 52 2.25 -0.27 1.98
N THR A 53 1.77 -1.25 1.20
CA THR A 53 2.09 -1.40 -0.21
C THR A 53 1.63 -0.18 -1.03
N LEU A 54 0.45 0.38 -0.77
CA LEU A 54 -0.02 1.61 -1.42
C LEU A 54 0.85 2.83 -1.08
N LYS A 55 1.26 2.98 0.19
CA LYS A 55 2.21 4.02 0.59
C LYS A 55 3.54 3.86 -0.14
N LEU A 56 4.02 2.63 -0.32
CA LEU A 56 5.24 2.32 -1.06
C LEU A 56 5.11 2.66 -2.55
N GLN A 57 3.98 2.38 -3.18
CA GLN A 57 3.72 2.80 -4.57
C GLN A 57 3.79 4.33 -4.70
N ARG A 58 3.16 5.05 -3.77
CA ARG A 58 3.25 6.52 -3.74
C ARG A 58 4.68 7.01 -3.55
N LEU A 59 5.44 6.40 -2.63
CA LEU A 59 6.85 6.71 -2.43
C LEU A 59 7.65 6.49 -3.71
N THR A 60 7.39 5.39 -4.42
CA THR A 60 8.03 5.06 -5.70
C THR A 60 7.77 6.14 -6.74
N ASP A 61 6.53 6.61 -6.88
CA ASP A 61 6.20 7.68 -7.82
C ASP A 61 6.90 8.99 -7.51
N LEU A 62 7.00 9.36 -6.23
CA LEU A 62 7.72 10.56 -5.80
C LEU A 62 9.21 10.46 -6.08
N VAL A 63 9.82 9.30 -5.79
CA VAL A 63 11.24 9.06 -6.04
C VAL A 63 11.57 9.08 -7.55
N ARG A 64 10.65 8.60 -8.40
CA ARG A 64 10.82 8.59 -9.85
C ARG A 64 10.65 9.98 -10.48
N LYS A 65 9.76 10.83 -9.93
CA LYS A 65 9.54 12.19 -10.41
C LYS A 65 10.67 13.12 -9.95
N LYS A 66 11.77 13.12 -10.68
CA LYS A 66 12.88 14.08 -10.51
C LYS A 66 12.43 15.49 -10.90
N SER A 67 11.99 16.30 -9.94
CA SER A 67 11.72 17.73 -10.14
C SER A 67 12.81 18.57 -9.48
N LEU A 68 13.39 19.53 -10.22
CA LEU A 68 14.41 20.46 -9.70
C LEU A 68 13.81 21.63 -8.92
N PHE A 69 12.51 21.89 -9.09
CA PHE A 69 11.83 23.06 -8.54
C PHE A 69 10.80 22.71 -7.46
N ASP A 70 10.37 21.46 -7.41
CA ASP A 70 9.39 20.96 -6.45
C ASP A 70 10.05 19.96 -5.51
N ASP A 71 10.65 20.48 -4.44
CA ASP A 71 11.35 19.65 -3.45
C ASP A 71 10.36 18.84 -2.61
N LYS A 72 10.14 17.59 -3.04
CA LYS A 72 9.30 16.62 -2.31
C LYS A 72 10.05 15.90 -1.19
N SER A 73 11.27 16.30 -0.82
CA SER A 73 12.11 15.58 0.16
C SER A 73 11.42 15.34 1.50
N THR A 74 10.62 16.30 1.97
CA THR A 74 9.85 16.18 3.21
C THR A 74 8.79 15.08 3.12
N GLU A 75 7.96 15.07 2.08
CA GLU A 75 6.92 14.04 1.85
C GLU A 75 7.57 12.64 1.73
N ILE A 76 8.68 12.55 0.99
CA ILE A 76 9.40 11.29 0.82
C ILE A 76 9.99 10.81 2.17
N ASN A 77 10.54 11.70 3.00
CA ASN A 77 11.04 11.36 4.34
C ASN A 77 9.93 10.89 5.28
N GLN A 78 8.78 11.57 5.28
CA GLN A 78 7.62 11.20 6.09
C GLN A 78 7.06 9.84 5.67
N LEU A 79 6.88 9.60 4.36
CA LEU A 79 6.44 8.31 3.85
C LEU A 79 7.43 7.20 4.17
N THR A 80 8.73 7.47 4.03
CA THR A 80 9.79 6.51 4.39
C THR A 80 9.70 6.11 5.86
N GLY A 81 9.55 7.08 6.76
CA GLY A 81 9.40 6.84 8.21
C GLY A 81 8.13 6.07 8.54
N SER A 82 6.99 6.46 7.94
CA SER A 82 5.71 5.76 8.14
C SER A 82 5.77 4.32 7.65
N ILE A 83 6.31 4.05 6.46
CA ILE A 83 6.43 2.70 5.91
C ILE A 83 7.33 1.84 6.80
N LYS A 84 8.46 2.38 7.26
CA LYS A 84 9.35 1.68 8.20
C LYS A 84 8.61 1.29 9.48
N SER A 85 7.86 2.22 10.07
CA SER A 85 7.07 1.96 11.28
C SER A 85 5.98 0.92 11.05
N ASP A 86 5.28 1.00 9.91
CA ASP A 86 4.22 0.06 9.54
C ASP A 86 4.79 -1.35 9.39
N ILE A 87 5.89 -1.52 8.64
CA ILE A 87 6.55 -2.83 8.45
C ILE A 87 6.96 -3.42 9.80
N THR A 88 7.59 -2.64 10.68
CA THR A 88 8.00 -3.13 12.01
C THR A 88 6.80 -3.59 12.83
N SER A 89 5.74 -2.79 12.89
CA SER A 89 4.55 -3.13 13.67
C SER A 89 3.79 -4.33 13.09
N ILE A 90 3.66 -4.42 11.77
CA ILE A 90 3.03 -5.58 11.10
C ILE A 90 3.86 -6.84 11.38
N ASN A 91 5.19 -6.77 11.31
CA ASN A 91 6.05 -7.92 11.58
C ASN A 91 5.89 -8.43 13.02
N LEU A 92 5.82 -7.53 14.01
CA LEU A 92 5.58 -7.91 15.41
C LEU A 92 4.21 -8.59 15.58
N GLU A 93 3.15 -8.03 14.99
CA GLU A 93 1.82 -8.62 15.05
C GLU A 93 1.74 -9.98 14.31
N LEU A 94 2.48 -10.15 13.22
CA LEU A 94 2.60 -11.45 12.55
C LEU A 94 3.29 -12.50 13.42
N GLU A 95 4.34 -12.13 14.15
CA GLU A 95 5.02 -13.04 15.09
C GLU A 95 4.10 -13.44 16.25
N GLU A 96 3.29 -12.50 16.77
CA GLU A 96 2.29 -12.79 17.79
C GLU A 96 1.17 -13.70 17.26
N LEU A 97 0.67 -13.42 16.05
CA LEU A 97 -0.36 -14.22 15.40
C LEU A 97 0.14 -15.65 15.12
N GLU A 98 1.38 -15.81 14.70
CA GLU A 98 2.00 -17.12 14.53
C GLU A 98 2.09 -17.90 15.84
N LYS A 99 2.53 -17.26 16.93
CA LYS A 99 2.56 -17.88 18.27
C LYS A 99 1.16 -18.29 18.71
N PHE A 100 0.17 -17.44 18.46
CA PHE A 100 -1.24 -17.73 18.75
C PHE A 100 -1.71 -18.99 18.01
N VAL A 101 -1.43 -19.09 16.71
CA VAL A 101 -1.73 -20.28 15.90
C VAL A 101 -0.98 -21.52 16.40
N GLN A 102 0.26 -21.40 16.86
CA GLN A 102 1.02 -22.53 17.42
C GLN A 102 0.46 -23.02 18.76
N MET A 103 -0.05 -22.12 19.60
CA MET A 103 -0.59 -22.44 20.93
C MET A 103 -2.07 -22.83 20.91
N GLN A 104 -2.80 -22.48 19.86
CA GLN A 104 -4.23 -22.74 19.76
C GLN A 104 -4.52 -24.24 19.65
N LYS A 105 -5.52 -24.70 20.42
CA LYS A 105 -6.06 -26.05 20.29
C LYS A 105 -7.07 -26.08 19.16
N TYR A 106 -6.77 -26.83 18.11
CA TYR A 106 -7.65 -27.01 16.97
C TYR A 106 -8.51 -28.25 17.11
N SER A 107 -9.75 -28.17 16.64
CA SER A 107 -10.66 -29.32 16.54
C SER A 107 -10.33 -30.21 15.34
N SER A 108 -9.66 -29.68 14.31
CA SER A 108 -9.25 -30.41 13.11
C SER A 108 -7.86 -29.99 12.62
N SER A 109 -7.11 -30.91 11.99
CA SER A 109 -5.82 -30.60 11.35
C SER A 109 -5.99 -29.54 10.25
N GLN A 110 -7.08 -29.65 9.48
CA GLN A 110 -7.38 -28.73 8.38
C GLN A 110 -7.50 -27.28 8.84
N SER A 111 -8.14 -27.02 9.98
CA SER A 111 -8.27 -25.66 10.52
C SER A 111 -6.91 -25.08 10.92
N ARG A 112 -6.01 -25.92 11.46
CA ARG A 112 -4.66 -25.50 11.81
C ARG A 112 -3.83 -25.17 10.58
N GLU A 113 -3.84 -26.06 9.59
CA GLU A 113 -3.10 -25.87 8.34
C GLU A 113 -3.59 -24.63 7.59
N TYR A 114 -4.90 -24.39 7.59
CA TYR A 114 -5.48 -23.17 7.03
C TYR A 114 -4.97 -21.91 7.74
N ASP A 115 -5.07 -21.84 9.07
CA ASP A 115 -4.61 -20.67 9.83
C ASP A 115 -3.10 -20.45 9.65
N GLN A 116 -2.30 -21.51 9.63
CA GLN A 116 -0.85 -21.45 9.37
C GLN A 116 -0.54 -20.92 7.98
N GLY A 117 -1.20 -21.44 6.94
CA GLY A 117 -0.99 -21.01 5.56
C GLY A 117 -1.38 -19.54 5.36
N VAL A 118 -2.43 -19.07 6.03
CA VAL A 118 -2.83 -17.67 6.01
C VAL A 118 -1.74 -16.76 6.60
N VAL A 119 -1.12 -17.15 7.71
CA VAL A 119 0.01 -16.40 8.29
C VAL A 119 1.22 -16.38 7.35
N GLU A 120 1.50 -17.51 6.69
CA GLU A 120 2.59 -17.63 5.72
C GLU A 120 2.40 -16.70 4.52
N VAL A 121 1.21 -16.65 3.94
CA VAL A 121 0.88 -15.73 2.84
C VAL A 121 1.11 -14.27 3.25
N LEU A 122 0.65 -13.87 4.44
CA LEU A 122 0.86 -12.49 4.92
C LEU A 122 2.35 -12.17 5.11
N LYS A 123 3.16 -13.13 5.57
CA LYS A 123 4.61 -12.97 5.66
C LYS A 123 5.25 -12.80 4.29
N GLU A 124 4.83 -13.58 3.30
CA GLU A 124 5.32 -13.46 1.93
C GLU A 124 5.01 -12.09 1.32
N GLU A 125 3.78 -11.60 1.47
CA GLU A 125 3.35 -10.28 1.01
C GLU A 125 4.13 -9.14 1.69
N LEU A 126 4.33 -9.22 3.01
CA LEU A 126 5.11 -8.25 3.76
C LEU A 126 6.59 -8.28 3.35
N MET A 127 7.14 -9.47 3.13
CA MET A 127 8.51 -9.63 2.66
C MET A 127 8.68 -9.04 1.26
N GLY A 128 7.72 -9.26 0.36
CA GLY A 128 7.68 -8.61 -0.96
C GLY A 128 7.71 -7.09 -0.85
N THR A 129 6.80 -6.54 -0.05
CA THR A 129 6.74 -5.09 0.23
C THR A 129 8.07 -4.56 0.82
N THR A 130 8.70 -5.32 1.71
CA THR A 130 10.00 -4.95 2.31
C THR A 130 11.13 -4.95 1.29
N LYS A 131 11.17 -5.93 0.37
CA LYS A 131 12.16 -5.99 -0.71
C LYS A 131 12.02 -4.78 -1.64
N ASP A 132 10.79 -4.45 -2.04
CA ASP A 132 10.56 -3.31 -2.93
C ASP A 132 10.84 -1.98 -2.23
N PHE A 133 10.55 -1.87 -0.94
CA PHE A 133 10.94 -0.70 -0.14
C PHE A 133 12.44 -0.45 -0.14
N ARG A 134 13.26 -1.51 0.00
CA ARG A 134 14.73 -1.37 -0.09
C ARG A 134 15.17 -0.84 -1.45
N LYS A 135 14.65 -1.40 -2.54
CA LYS A 135 14.96 -0.93 -3.91
C LYS A 135 14.63 0.55 -4.10
N VAL A 136 13.48 1.00 -3.58
CA VAL A 136 13.07 2.42 -3.69
C VAL A 136 14.02 3.34 -2.92
N LEU A 137 14.51 2.90 -1.76
CA LEU A 137 15.50 3.66 -0.99
C LEU A 137 16.86 3.72 -1.70
N GLU A 138 17.28 2.64 -2.36
CA GLU A 138 18.49 2.61 -3.18
C GLU A 138 18.40 3.62 -4.33
N VAL A 139 17.30 3.61 -5.10
CA VAL A 139 17.06 4.59 -6.17
C VAL A 139 17.06 6.02 -5.62
N ARG A 140 16.45 6.26 -4.46
CA ARG A 140 16.48 7.59 -3.84
C ARG A 140 17.90 8.00 -3.47
N HIS A 141 18.71 7.08 -2.95
CA HIS A 141 20.10 7.34 -2.61
C HIS A 141 20.92 7.73 -3.84
N GLU A 142 20.79 6.98 -4.93
CA GLU A 142 21.41 7.30 -6.23
C GLU A 142 21.00 8.68 -6.75
N ASN A 143 19.70 9.01 -6.65
CA ASN A 143 19.19 10.31 -7.07
C ASN A 143 19.79 11.48 -6.29
N LEU A 144 19.95 11.31 -4.97
CA LEU A 144 20.59 12.32 -4.11
C LEU A 144 22.08 12.47 -4.47
N GLN A 145 22.79 11.36 -4.69
CA GLN A 145 24.18 11.40 -5.14
C GLN A 145 24.34 12.10 -6.49
N GLU A 146 23.46 11.83 -7.46
CA GLU A 146 23.50 12.47 -8.78
C GLU A 146 23.26 13.98 -8.67
N THR A 147 22.29 14.38 -7.84
CA THR A 147 21.97 15.78 -7.59
C THR A 147 23.14 16.50 -6.94
N ASP A 148 23.80 15.88 -5.96
CA ASP A 148 24.96 16.47 -5.29
C ASP A 148 26.17 16.57 -6.23
N LYS A 149 26.44 15.54 -7.05
CA LYS A 149 27.47 15.60 -8.10
C LYS A 149 27.24 16.74 -9.10
N ARG A 150 25.99 16.97 -9.53
CA ARG A 150 25.64 18.10 -10.41
C ARG A 150 25.86 19.43 -9.70
N ARG A 151 25.47 19.53 -8.43
CA ARG A 151 25.69 20.73 -7.61
C ARG A 151 27.16 21.03 -7.40
N GLN A 152 28.01 20.02 -7.21
CA GLN A 152 29.47 20.21 -7.12
C GLN A 152 30.06 20.68 -8.46
N ARG A 153 29.59 20.13 -9.59
CA ARG A 153 30.08 20.49 -10.94
C ARG A 153 29.64 21.87 -11.40
N PHE A 154 28.41 22.28 -11.09
CA PHE A 154 27.79 23.48 -11.68
C PHE A 154 27.29 24.49 -10.64
N GLY A 155 27.16 24.11 -9.37
CA GLY A 155 26.68 24.98 -8.29
C GLY A 155 27.73 25.97 -7.76
N GLY A 156 28.99 25.84 -8.17
CA GLY A 156 30.09 26.73 -7.79
C GLY A 156 30.32 27.94 -8.71
N SER A 157 29.51 28.14 -9.75
CA SER A 157 29.63 29.31 -10.63
C SER A 157 28.28 29.74 -11.22
N ALA A 158 27.52 30.52 -10.45
CA ALA A 158 26.85 31.64 -11.09
C ALA A 158 27.96 32.69 -11.23
N PRO A 159 28.51 32.90 -12.44
CA PRO A 159 29.51 33.94 -12.60
C PRO A 159 28.80 35.26 -12.37
N ASP A 160 29.60 36.24 -11.98
CA ASP A 160 29.40 37.69 -12.09
C ASP A 160 28.92 38.19 -13.49
N MET A 161 28.47 37.27 -14.36
CA MET A 161 28.01 37.44 -15.75
C MET A 161 26.49 37.47 -15.88
N LEU A 162 25.71 37.03 -14.89
CA LEU A 162 24.28 37.35 -14.82
C LEU A 162 24.20 38.77 -14.24
N GLY A 163 24.32 39.74 -15.14
CA GLY A 163 24.24 41.17 -14.83
C GLY A 163 23.08 41.50 -13.88
N LYS A 164 23.28 42.59 -13.13
CA LYS A 164 22.41 43.08 -12.05
C LYS A 164 20.92 42.79 -12.34
N PRO A 165 20.16 42.25 -11.37
CA PRO A 165 18.75 41.93 -11.56
C PRO A 165 18.01 43.14 -12.12
N ILE A 166 17.18 42.93 -13.16
CA ILE A 166 16.37 44.00 -13.75
C ILE A 166 15.38 44.48 -12.69
N VAL A 167 15.72 45.56 -12.01
CA VAL A 167 14.81 46.28 -11.14
C VAL A 167 13.83 47.03 -12.03
N TYR A 168 12.59 46.55 -12.12
CA TYR A 168 11.51 47.28 -12.79
C TYR A 168 11.13 48.50 -11.94
N LYS A 169 11.66 49.67 -12.30
CA LYS A 169 11.26 50.94 -11.67
C LYS A 169 9.99 51.44 -12.35
N SER A 170 8.83 51.17 -11.73
CA SER A 170 7.56 51.79 -12.12
C SER A 170 7.72 53.31 -12.08
N ARG A 171 7.72 53.95 -13.26
CA ARG A 171 7.61 55.40 -13.38
C ARG A 171 6.16 55.77 -13.02
N ASN A 172 5.95 56.32 -11.83
CA ASN A 172 4.72 57.04 -11.52
C ASN A 172 4.64 58.25 -12.45
N VAL A 173 3.83 58.12 -13.51
CA VAL A 173 3.44 59.25 -14.35
C VAL A 173 2.31 59.94 -13.59
N CYS A 174 2.65 60.87 -12.69
CA CYS A 174 1.67 61.86 -12.25
C CYS A 174 1.40 62.78 -13.45
N LEU A 175 0.28 62.54 -14.13
CA LEU A 175 -0.30 63.52 -15.05
C LEU A 175 -0.61 64.79 -14.25
N ALA A 176 0.11 65.85 -14.57
CA ALA A 176 -0.37 67.21 -14.33
C ALA A 176 -1.64 67.40 -15.17
N ALA A 177 -2.79 67.48 -14.51
CA ALA A 177 -4.01 67.99 -15.12
C ALA A 177 -4.13 69.47 -14.76
N CYS A 178 -4.03 70.32 -15.78
CA CYS A 178 -4.52 71.69 -15.75
C CYS A 178 -5.98 71.73 -15.30
N LEU A 179 -6.29 72.63 -14.37
CA LEU A 179 -7.48 73.47 -14.32
C LEU A 179 -7.22 74.63 -13.34
#